data_AF-A0A800M6T9-F1
#
_entry.id   AF-A0A800M6T9-F1
#
_cell.length_a   1.000
_cell.length_b   1.000
_cell.length_c   1.000
_cell.angle_alpha   90.00
_cell.angle_beta   90.00
_cell.angle_gamma   90.00
#
_symmetry.space_group_name_H-M   'P 1'
#
loop_
_entity.id
_entity.type
_entity.pdbx_description
1 polymer ?
#
loop_
_entity_poly.entity_id
_entity_poly.type
_entity_poly.pdbx_seq_one_letter_code
_entity_poly.pdbx_strand_id
1 'polypeptide(L)'
;VVEGSIGSLQNDMLHFPYLNISQFLSKFEFYSGVEAGYLRDAGVQVTAGNSIRFLLLKPFSRFLRRYLFKGGFLDGFPGLFCAIFDALNFVVRYFKLWELTHNPPAKREQQGPDSRP
;
A
#
# COMPACT_ATOMS: atom_id res chain seq x y z
N VAL A 1 -29.88 -6.24 -8.15
CA VAL A 1 -31.14 -6.32 -7.39
C VAL A 1 -31.04 -7.56 -6.52
N VAL A 2 -31.39 -7.48 -5.24
CA VAL A 2 -31.38 -8.65 -4.33
C VAL A 2 -32.81 -9.07 -4.03
N GLU A 3 -33.07 -10.38 -3.98
CA GLU A 3 -34.38 -10.98 -3.70
C GLU A 3 -34.51 -11.35 -2.21
N GLY A 4 -34.20 -10.42 -1.31
CA GLY A 4 -34.19 -10.70 0.14
C GLY A 4 -34.33 -9.45 1.00
N SER A 5 -34.54 -9.65 2.31
CA SER A 5 -34.63 -8.55 3.28
C SER A 5 -33.25 -7.95 3.56
N ILE A 6 -33.19 -6.61 3.50
CA ILE A 6 -32.01 -5.81 3.86
C ILE A 6 -32.24 -5.19 5.23
N GLY A 7 -31.17 -5.15 6.05
CA GLY A 7 -31.17 -4.54 7.37
C GLY A 7 -29.99 -3.59 7.55
N SER A 8 -30.07 -2.70 8.54
CA SER A 8 -28.98 -1.81 8.92
C SER A 8 -28.33 -2.32 10.20
N LEU A 9 -27.00 -2.34 10.25
CA LEU A 9 -26.27 -2.60 11.48
C LEU A 9 -26.38 -1.34 12.37
N GLN A 10 -26.83 -1.50 13.62
CA GLN A 10 -26.98 -0.38 14.57
C GLN A 10 -25.69 -0.08 15.35
N ASN A 11 -24.74 -1.01 15.38
CA ASN A 11 -23.50 -0.91 16.14
C ASN A 11 -22.30 -0.75 15.22
N ASP A 12 -21.19 -0.25 15.79
CA ASP A 12 -19.93 -0.14 15.07
C ASP A 12 -19.37 -1.52 14.68
N MET A 13 -18.99 -1.66 13.42
CA MET A 13 -18.25 -2.82 12.94
C MET A 13 -16.76 -2.59 13.20
N LEU A 14 -16.25 -3.18 14.28
CA LEU A 14 -14.81 -3.19 14.54
C LEU A 14 -14.11 -4.09 13.51
N HIS A 15 -13.46 -3.46 12.53
CA HIS A 15 -12.69 -4.16 11.50
C HIS A 15 -11.20 -4.16 11.87
N PHE A 16 -10.67 -5.34 12.20
CA PHE A 16 -9.26 -5.59 12.45
C PHE A 16 -8.62 -6.24 11.21
N PRO A 17 -8.08 -5.46 10.26
CA PRO A 17 -7.58 -5.99 8.99
C PRO A 17 -6.36 -6.90 9.12
N TYR A 18 -5.70 -6.89 10.29
CA TYR A 18 -4.46 -7.63 10.55
C TYR A 18 -4.46 -8.21 11.95
N LEU A 19 -3.97 -9.45 12.08
CA LEU A 19 -3.80 -10.16 13.35
C LEU A 19 -2.39 -9.95 13.95
N ASN A 20 -1.40 -9.67 13.11
CA ASN A 20 -0.01 -9.45 13.51
C ASN A 20 0.75 -8.62 12.46
N ILE A 21 1.98 -8.22 12.82
CA ILE A 21 2.84 -7.40 11.96
C ILE A 21 3.25 -8.14 10.67
N SER A 22 3.49 -9.45 10.74
CA SER A 22 3.85 -10.23 9.54
C SER A 22 2.75 -10.18 8.48
N GLN A 23 1.48 -10.34 8.88
CA GLN A 23 0.34 -10.24 7.97
C GLN A 23 0.18 -8.82 7.40
N PHE A 24 0.42 -7.80 8.22
CA PHE A 24 0.46 -6.42 7.75
C PHE A 24 1.53 -6.22 6.68
N LEU A 25 2.76 -6.68 6.92
CA LEU A 25 3.87 -6.55 5.97
C LEU A 25 3.63 -7.32 4.67
N SER A 26 3.05 -8.54 4.73
CA SER A 26 2.66 -9.29 3.53
C SER A 26 1.64 -8.52 2.67
N LYS A 27 0.64 -7.90 3.30
CA LYS A 27 -0.33 -7.07 2.59
C LYS A 27 0.30 -5.78 2.07
N PHE A 28 1.15 -5.12 2.85
CA PHE A 28 1.89 -3.93 2.42
C PHE A 28 2.73 -4.23 1.17
N GLU A 29 3.43 -5.35 1.15
CA GLU A 29 4.22 -5.82 0.01
C GLU A 29 3.34 -6.03 -1.23
N PHE A 30 2.24 -6.78 -1.08
CA PHE A 30 1.29 -7.04 -2.17
C PHE A 30 0.69 -5.75 -2.74
N TYR A 31 0.09 -4.91 -1.89
CA TYR A 31 -0.62 -3.71 -2.34
C TYR A 31 0.32 -2.66 -2.92
N SER A 32 1.52 -2.47 -2.37
CA SER A 32 2.50 -1.56 -2.97
C SER A 32 2.97 -2.01 -4.36
N GLY A 33 2.99 -3.32 -4.63
CA GLY A 33 3.23 -3.87 -5.96
C GLY A 33 2.07 -3.59 -6.93
N VAL A 34 0.83 -3.79 -6.49
CA VAL A 34 -0.37 -3.44 -7.27
C VAL A 34 -0.38 -1.95 -7.62
N GLU A 35 -0.09 -1.08 -6.65
CA GLU A 35 -0.02 0.36 -6.87
C GLU A 35 1.10 0.77 -7.82
N ALA A 36 2.25 0.08 -7.79
CA ALA A 36 3.31 0.32 -8.77
C ALA A 36 2.87 -0.04 -10.19
N GLY A 37 2.10 -1.12 -10.35
CA GLY A 37 1.44 -1.47 -11.61
C GLY A 37 0.51 -0.36 -12.10
N TYR A 38 -0.34 0.18 -11.23
CA TYR A 38 -1.20 1.32 -11.59
C TYR A 38 -0.41 2.57 -11.98
N LEU A 39 0.71 2.87 -11.32
CA LEU A 39 1.56 4.00 -11.69
C LEU A 39 2.18 3.81 -13.08
N ARG A 40 2.63 2.59 -13.41
CA ARG A 40 3.15 2.24 -14.73
C ARG A 40 2.07 2.40 -15.79
N ASP A 41 0.89 1.84 -15.55
CA ASP A 41 -0.23 1.87 -16.50
C ASP A 41 -0.77 3.30 -16.70
N ALA A 42 -0.66 4.16 -15.68
CA ALA A 42 -0.91 5.60 -15.77
C ALA A 42 0.20 6.40 -16.47
N GLY A 43 1.26 5.75 -16.96
CA GLY A 43 2.36 6.40 -17.68
C GLY A 43 3.29 7.24 -16.81
N VAL A 44 3.34 7.00 -15.49
CA VAL A 44 4.24 7.72 -14.59
C VAL A 44 5.68 7.32 -14.91
N GLN A 45 6.47 8.30 -15.36
CA GLN A 45 7.88 8.10 -15.68
C GLN A 45 8.78 8.34 -14.47
N VAL A 46 9.86 7.56 -14.33
CA VAL A 46 10.89 7.82 -13.32
C VAL A 46 11.77 8.98 -13.79
N THR A 47 11.46 10.17 -13.28
CA THR A 47 12.21 11.41 -13.58
C THR A 47 12.63 12.07 -12.27
N ALA A 48 13.61 12.98 -12.30
CA ALA A 48 14.04 13.71 -11.10
C ALA A 48 12.86 14.42 -10.41
N GLY A 49 11.96 15.04 -11.18
CA GLY A 49 10.76 15.70 -10.66
C GLY A 49 9.79 14.73 -9.98
N ASN A 50 9.51 13.58 -10.59
CA ASN A 50 8.66 12.56 -9.99
C ASN A 50 9.34 11.92 -8.77
N SER A 51 10.65 11.74 -8.78
CA SER A 51 11.39 11.21 -7.63
C SER A 51 11.23 12.13 -6.42
N ILE A 52 11.40 13.45 -6.57
CA ILE A 52 11.17 14.41 -5.47
C ILE A 52 9.71 14.36 -5.01
N ARG A 53 8.76 14.30 -5.95
CA ARG A 53 7.32 14.25 -5.66
C ARG A 53 6.93 13.02 -4.86
N PHE A 54 7.42 11.83 -5.22
CA PHE A 54 7.03 10.55 -4.62
C PHE A 54 7.89 10.15 -3.42
N LEU A 55 9.14 10.61 -3.33
CA LEU A 55 10.04 10.29 -2.23
C LEU A 55 9.96 11.28 -1.07
N LEU A 56 9.57 12.54 -1.34
CA LEU A 56 9.55 13.59 -0.32
C LEU A 56 8.17 14.22 -0.17
N LEU A 57 7.65 14.89 -1.22
CA LEU A 57 6.45 15.72 -1.09
C LEU A 57 5.21 14.92 -0.70
N LYS A 58 4.93 13.82 -1.41
CA LYS A 58 3.78 12.95 -1.14
C LYS A 58 3.90 12.27 0.24
N PRO A 59 4.99 11.55 0.58
CA PRO A 59 5.15 10.95 1.90
C PRO A 59 5.02 11.96 3.04
N PHE A 60 5.67 13.12 2.94
CA PHE A 60 5.64 14.14 3.98
C PHE A 60 4.23 14.71 4.17
N SER A 61 3.56 15.08 3.07
CA SER A 61 2.18 15.57 3.13
C SER A 61 1.22 14.52 3.70
N ARG A 62 1.45 13.23 3.41
CA ARG A 62 0.64 12.14 3.90
C ARG A 62 0.85 11.89 5.38
N PHE A 63 2.10 11.86 5.81
CA PHE A 63 2.47 11.74 7.22
C PHE A 63 1.82 12.85 8.04
N LEU A 64 1.99 14.12 7.60
CA LEU A 64 1.42 15.26 8.30
C LEU A 64 -0.11 15.19 8.39
N ARG A 65 -0.76 14.79 7.29
CA ARG A 65 -2.20 14.55 7.23
C ARG A 65 -2.66 13.47 8.19
N ARG A 66 -1.99 12.32 8.22
CA ARG A 66 -2.39 11.18 9.05
C ARG A 66 -2.07 11.43 10.53
N TYR A 67 -0.88 11.92 10.81
CA TYR A 67 -0.37 12.05 12.16
C TYR A 67 -0.94 13.28 12.88
N LEU A 68 -0.87 14.47 12.26
CA LEU A 68 -1.34 15.71 12.90
C LEU A 68 -2.82 15.98 12.61
N PHE A 69 -3.19 16.11 11.34
CA PHE A 69 -4.54 16.60 10.99
C PHE A 69 -5.67 15.59 11.27
N LYS A 70 -5.35 14.29 11.29
CA LYS A 70 -6.30 13.23 11.65
C LYS A 70 -6.14 12.73 13.09
N GLY A 71 -5.32 13.41 13.91
CA GLY A 71 -5.15 13.05 15.30
C GLY A 71 -4.47 11.70 15.52
N GLY A 72 -3.68 11.19 14.56
CA GLY A 72 -2.94 9.94 14.74
C GLY A 72 -1.98 9.96 15.93
N PHE A 73 -1.55 11.15 16.39
CA PHE A 73 -0.78 11.27 17.64
C PHE A 73 -1.58 10.87 18.89
N LEU A 74 -2.92 10.92 18.85
CA LEU A 74 -3.80 10.51 19.97
C LEU A 74 -3.75 9.00 20.21
N ASP A 75 -3.47 8.22 19.15
CA ASP A 75 -3.32 6.76 19.23
C ASP A 75 -1.93 6.35 19.75
N GLY A 76 -1.03 7.30 20.03
CA GLY A 76 0.32 7.05 20.52
C GLY A 76 1.20 6.28 19.51
N PHE A 77 1.89 5.24 19.99
CA PHE A 77 2.84 4.46 19.18
C PHE A 77 2.19 3.76 17.96
N PRO A 78 1.02 3.09 18.08
CA PRO A 78 0.29 2.56 16.94
C PRO A 78 -0.07 3.62 15.87
N GLY A 79 -0.43 4.82 16.29
CA GLY A 79 -0.74 5.93 15.39
C GLY A 79 0.47 6.41 14.61
N LEU A 80 1.62 6.52 15.29
CA LEU A 80 2.91 6.81 14.65
C LEU A 80 3.29 5.72 13.63
N PHE A 81 3.16 4.44 14.01
CA PHE A 81 3.41 3.32 13.10
C PHE A 81 2.54 3.42 11.83
N CYS A 82 1.24 3.65 11.99
CA CYS A 82 0.32 3.82 10.86
C CYS A 82 0.72 5.00 9.97
N ALA A 83 1.09 6.14 10.55
CA ALA A 83 1.47 7.33 9.79
C ALA A 83 2.78 7.12 9.01
N ILE A 84 3.77 6.45 9.61
CA ILE A 84 5.04 6.12 8.96
C ILE A 84 4.80 5.20 7.77
N PHE A 85 4.06 4.10 7.94
CA PHE A 85 3.84 3.14 6.86
C PHE A 85 2.94 3.69 5.75
N ASP A 86 1.98 4.55 6.06
CA ASP A 86 1.16 5.24 5.05
C ASP A 86 2.03 6.20 4.19
N ALA A 87 3.03 6.84 4.80
CA ALA A 87 4.01 7.64 4.08
C ALA A 87 4.99 6.77 3.27
N LEU A 88 5.54 5.71 3.89
CA LEU A 88 6.51 4.80 3.29
C LEU A 88 5.93 4.06 2.08
N ASN A 89 4.63 3.77 2.08
CA ASN A 89 3.94 3.17 0.93
C ASN A 89 4.20 3.96 -0.37
N PHE A 90 4.22 5.30 -0.33
CA PHE A 90 4.55 6.14 -1.50
C PHE A 90 5.96 5.94 -2.03
N VAL A 91 6.92 5.79 -1.11
CA VAL A 91 8.32 5.54 -1.45
C VAL A 91 8.47 4.16 -2.08
N VAL A 92 7.94 3.13 -1.41
CA VAL A 92 8.07 1.73 -1.84
C VAL A 92 7.41 1.48 -3.20
N ARG A 93 6.18 1.96 -3.42
CA ARG A 93 5.53 1.79 -4.73
C ARG A 93 6.27 2.50 -5.87
N TYR A 94 6.97 3.61 -5.57
CA TYR A 94 7.75 4.32 -6.57
C TYR A 94 9.06 3.59 -6.90
N PHE A 95 9.73 2.98 -5.92
CA PHE A 95 10.86 2.09 -6.18
C PHE A 95 10.44 0.85 -6.96
N LYS A 96 9.30 0.24 -6.65
CA LYS A 96 8.75 -0.86 -7.44
C LYS A 96 8.41 -0.46 -8.87
N LEU A 97 7.90 0.75 -9.09
CA LEU A 97 7.73 1.31 -10.43
C LEU A 97 9.08 1.40 -11.17
N TRP A 98 10.13 1.86 -10.48
CA TRP A 98 11.47 1.91 -11.04
C TRP A 98 12.00 0.52 -11.42
N GLU A 99 11.81 -0.48 -10.57
CA GLU A 99 12.14 -1.89 -10.85
C GLU A 99 11.38 -2.39 -12.09
N LEU A 100 10.07 -2.16 -12.18
CA LEU A 100 9.25 -2.54 -13.34
C LEU A 100 9.70 -1.87 -14.64
N THR A 101 10.35 -0.70 -14.55
CA THR A 101 10.80 0.09 -15.72
C THR A 101 12.22 -0.29 -16.15
N HIS A 102 13.11 -0.65 -15.22
CA HIS A 102 14.54 -0.89 -15.49
C HIS A 102 14.92 -2.37 -15.52
N ASN A 103 14.17 -3.22 -14.83
CA ASN A 103 14.36 -4.66 -14.80
C ASN A 103 13.01 -5.34 -15.09
N PRO A 104 12.52 -5.29 -16.35
CA PRO A 104 11.30 -6.00 -16.71
C PRO A 104 11.48 -7.45 -16.26
N PRO A 105 10.51 -8.05 -15.55
CA PRO A 105 10.71 -9.35 -14.95
C PRO A 105 11.12 -10.32 -16.05
N ALA A 106 12.40 -10.72 -16.04
CA ALA A 106 12.87 -11.82 -16.85
C ALA A 106 11.89 -12.96 -16.61
N LYS A 107 11.27 -13.45 -17.70
CA LYS A 107 10.30 -14.55 -17.74
C LYS A 107 10.26 -15.26 -16.40
N ARG A 108 9.26 -14.96 -15.57
CA ARG A 108 8.91 -15.86 -14.47
C ARG A 108 8.48 -17.13 -15.18
N GLU A 109 9.44 -18.02 -15.33
CA GLU A 109 9.25 -19.34 -15.89
C GLU A 109 8.03 -19.95 -15.22
N GLN A 110 7.31 -20.67 -16.05
CA GLN A 110 6.21 -21.54 -15.69
C GLN A 110 6.72 -22.56 -14.66
N GLN A 111 6.82 -22.19 -13.40
CA GLN A 111 6.66 -23.13 -12.30
C GLN A 111 5.19 -23.07 -11.92
N GLY A 112 4.40 -23.79 -12.73
CA GLY A 112 3.14 -24.34 -12.26
C GLY A 112 3.37 -25.18 -11.01
N PRO A 113 2.33 -25.45 -10.21
CA PRO A 113 2.48 -26.28 -9.03
C PRO A 113 2.73 -27.71 -9.53
N ASP A 114 3.97 -28.19 -9.46
CA ASP A 114 4.24 -29.61 -9.69
C ASP A 114 4.95 -30.25 -8.50
N SER A 115 4.23 -31.22 -7.95
CA SER A 115 4.68 -32.37 -7.16
C SER A 115 5.43 -32.12 -5.85
N ARG A 116 4.68 -32.20 -4.74
CA ARG A 116 5.20 -32.88 -3.54
C ARG A 116 4.59 -34.28 -3.52
N PRO A 117 5.38 -35.32 -3.19
CA PRO A 117 4.95 -36.72 -3.21
C PRO A 117 3.84 -37.01 -2.20
#